data_AF-A0A1F7AA27-F1
#
_entry.id   AF-A0A1F7AA27-F1
#
_cell.length_a   1.000
_cell.length_b   1.000
_cell.length_c   1.000
_cell.angle_alpha   90.00
_cell.angle_beta   90.00
_cell.angle_gamma   90.00
#
_symmetry.space_group_name_H-M   'P 1'
#
loop_
_entity.id
_entity.type
_entity.pdbx_description
1 polymer ?
#
loop_
_entity_poly.entity_id
_entity_poly.type
_entity_poly.pdbx_seq_one_letter_code
_entity_poly.pdbx_strand_id
1 'polypeptide(L)'
;MRYSQLFGKTRHNPPCDADSKNAQLLTQAGFVEKLAAGIYNILPLGQKVLVKICKIIREEMNAVDGQELLMPALHPIELWEITGRNKTMDSILYRTKASGDKEFVFGPSHEETVTPLAAKYIKSYKDLPLVVYQIQTKFRDEPRAKSGLLRGREFGMKDMYSFHVSEEDLDKYYEKVKKAYFNVFERCGLKAYLIEASGGPFSDKYSHEFSVETPAGEDTIIICDKCGTAQNLEIAEGKVPNPDAHPEKELSLNQVHIERGFSIEDNAKAHGVPSYKILKTVVYEVDETGLIGVVIRGDLNVSDVKLENYLKKPLRPASPELLKRAGLVQGYISPVNLSSKIKLKFIADHSIKNIKNFATGANAYAEDYKNANIGRDFVIDDFADLVEVKSGFKCKKCDKPLKEIKAVEVGNIFKLGAKYSRAFNLNFTDKDGKSKLVTMGCYGIGTTRLLGTIVEAKYDKNGIIWPENVAPFTVHLVSLGKDPKAVKEADKLYE
;
A
#
# COMPACT_ATOMS: atom_id res chain seq x y z
N MET A 1 -29.53 24.49 11.01
CA MET A 1 -29.20 25.17 9.75
C MET A 1 -30.36 25.00 8.79
N ARG A 2 -30.87 26.08 8.19
CA ARG A 2 -31.92 25.98 7.15
C ARG A 2 -31.30 25.54 5.81
N TYR A 3 -31.92 24.57 5.12
CA TYR A 3 -31.40 24.07 3.83
C TYR A 3 -31.32 25.16 2.75
N SER A 4 -32.21 26.16 2.79
CA SER A 4 -32.20 27.33 1.90
C SER A 4 -30.90 28.14 2.00
N GLN A 5 -30.21 28.10 3.14
CA GLN A 5 -28.95 28.79 3.40
C GLN A 5 -27.72 27.91 3.12
N LEU A 6 -27.90 26.66 2.70
CA LEU A 6 -26.80 25.77 2.37
C LEU A 6 -26.17 26.20 1.03
N PHE A 7 -24.84 26.43 1.07
CA PHE A 7 -24.03 26.80 -0.11
C PHE A 7 -24.01 25.70 -1.17
N GLY A 8 -23.76 24.44 -0.77
CA GLY A 8 -23.78 23.30 -1.68
C GLY A 8 -25.20 22.94 -2.13
N LYS A 9 -25.33 22.49 -3.38
CA LYS A 9 -26.59 21.99 -3.96
C LYS A 9 -26.39 20.57 -4.51
N THR A 10 -27.45 19.79 -4.47
CA THR A 10 -27.47 18.45 -5.06
C THR A 10 -27.56 18.54 -6.58
N ARG A 11 -27.01 17.54 -7.28
CA ARG A 11 -27.13 17.38 -8.74
C ARG A 11 -28.02 16.19 -9.06
N HIS A 12 -28.76 16.27 -10.16
CA HIS A 12 -29.58 15.14 -10.62
C HIS A 12 -28.70 13.98 -11.11
N ASN A 13 -27.65 14.29 -11.88
CA ASN A 13 -26.75 13.30 -12.45
C ASN A 13 -25.38 13.34 -11.74
N PRO A 14 -24.74 12.17 -11.54
CA PRO A 14 -23.37 12.13 -11.04
C PRO A 14 -22.40 12.74 -12.07
N PRO A 15 -21.21 13.20 -11.65
CA PRO A 15 -20.16 13.65 -12.56
C PRO A 15 -19.72 12.53 -13.52
N CYS A 16 -19.56 12.86 -14.81
CA CYS A 16 -19.22 11.89 -15.85
C CYS A 16 -17.79 11.32 -15.73
N ASP A 17 -16.89 12.05 -15.08
CA ASP A 17 -15.47 11.71 -14.93
C ASP A 17 -15.15 11.01 -13.59
N ALA A 18 -16.15 10.59 -12.83
CA ALA A 18 -15.99 9.90 -11.56
C ALA A 18 -16.05 8.37 -11.70
N ASP A 19 -14.94 7.73 -11.34
CA ASP A 19 -14.66 6.29 -11.46
C ASP A 19 -15.02 5.47 -10.19
N SER A 20 -15.50 6.13 -9.13
CA SER A 20 -15.75 5.53 -7.82
C SER A 20 -17.02 6.07 -7.16
N LYS A 21 -17.60 5.31 -6.23
CA LYS A 21 -18.88 5.67 -5.61
C LYS A 21 -18.76 6.87 -4.69
N ASN A 22 -17.64 6.99 -3.98
CA ASN A 22 -17.35 8.17 -3.18
C ASN A 22 -17.29 9.44 -4.04
N ALA A 23 -16.57 9.42 -5.18
CA ALA A 23 -16.50 10.56 -6.08
C ALA A 23 -17.88 10.92 -6.66
N GLN A 24 -18.63 9.93 -7.11
CA GLN A 24 -19.97 10.13 -7.67
C GLN A 24 -20.93 10.72 -6.63
N LEU A 25 -21.09 10.06 -5.49
CA LEU A 25 -22.10 10.40 -4.50
C LEU A 25 -21.74 11.66 -3.71
N LEU A 26 -20.48 11.87 -3.33
CA LEU A 26 -20.08 13.07 -2.59
C LEU A 26 -20.25 14.34 -3.44
N THR A 27 -19.91 14.27 -4.73
CA THR A 27 -20.14 15.41 -5.64
C THR A 27 -21.62 15.60 -5.92
N GLN A 28 -22.37 14.52 -6.20
CA GLN A 28 -23.80 14.60 -6.47
C GLN A 28 -24.58 15.15 -5.27
N ALA A 29 -24.19 14.79 -4.05
CA ALA A 29 -24.84 15.24 -2.81
C ALA A 29 -24.35 16.63 -2.32
N GLY A 30 -23.42 17.27 -3.02
CA GLY A 30 -22.90 18.60 -2.65
C GLY A 30 -22.00 18.59 -1.40
N PHE A 31 -21.28 17.50 -1.16
CA PHE A 31 -20.29 17.38 -0.07
C PHE A 31 -18.88 17.79 -0.53
N VAL A 32 -18.55 17.57 -1.80
CA VAL A 32 -17.26 17.95 -2.39
C VAL A 32 -17.44 18.47 -3.81
N GLU A 33 -16.50 19.28 -4.27
CA GLU A 33 -16.39 19.71 -5.67
C GLU A 33 -14.95 19.52 -6.15
N LYS A 34 -14.76 18.89 -7.32
CA LYS A 34 -13.43 18.69 -7.89
C LYS A 34 -12.89 20.03 -8.38
N LEU A 35 -11.71 20.44 -7.89
CA LEU A 35 -11.00 21.64 -8.35
C LEU A 35 -10.05 21.30 -9.50
N ALA A 36 -9.31 20.21 -9.35
CA ALA A 36 -8.41 19.64 -10.36
C ALA A 36 -8.28 18.12 -10.15
N ALA A 37 -7.52 17.43 -11.01
CA ALA A 37 -7.23 16.01 -10.81
C ALA A 37 -6.57 15.78 -9.45
N GLY A 38 -7.23 15.02 -8.56
CA GLY A 38 -6.73 14.74 -7.20
C GLY A 38 -6.83 15.90 -6.21
N ILE A 39 -7.51 17.01 -6.54
CA ILE A 39 -7.65 18.18 -5.66
C ILE A 39 -9.14 18.53 -5.55
N TYR A 40 -9.65 18.58 -4.31
CA TYR A 40 -11.07 18.72 -4.04
C TYR A 40 -11.35 19.84 -3.05
N ASN A 41 -12.37 20.65 -3.36
CA ASN A 41 -13.02 21.51 -2.38
C ASN A 41 -13.92 20.65 -1.49
N ILE A 42 -13.77 20.76 -0.17
CA ILE A 42 -14.68 20.15 0.80
C ILE A 42 -15.77 21.19 1.15
N LEU A 43 -17.01 20.93 0.71
CA LEU A 43 -18.15 21.84 0.88
C LEU A 43 -18.74 21.76 2.30
N PRO A 44 -19.67 22.64 2.72
CA PRO A 44 -20.09 22.71 4.13
C PRO A 44 -20.60 21.41 4.75
N LEU A 45 -21.30 20.54 4.00
CA LEU A 45 -21.70 19.23 4.52
C LEU A 45 -20.50 18.29 4.67
N GLY A 46 -19.63 18.22 3.67
CA GLY A 46 -18.36 17.48 3.75
C GLY A 46 -17.49 17.94 4.91
N GLN A 47 -17.42 19.26 5.14
CA GLN A 47 -16.64 19.84 6.21
C GLN A 47 -17.20 19.46 7.59
N LYS A 48 -18.52 19.39 7.75
CA LYS A 48 -19.14 18.89 8.99
C LYS A 48 -18.77 17.45 9.29
N VAL A 49 -18.81 16.58 8.28
CA VAL A 49 -18.38 15.18 8.41
C VAL A 49 -16.90 15.09 8.75
N LEU A 50 -16.04 15.81 8.02
CA LEU A 50 -14.60 15.83 8.24
C LEU A 50 -14.23 16.31 9.65
N VAL A 51 -14.90 17.35 10.15
CA VAL A 51 -14.70 17.83 11.53
C VAL A 51 -15.06 16.76 12.55
N LYS A 52 -16.16 16.01 12.35
CA LYS A 52 -16.56 14.90 13.23
C LYS A 52 -15.56 13.74 13.18
N ILE A 53 -15.07 13.37 12.00
CA ILE A 53 -14.00 12.38 11.82
C ILE A 53 -12.74 12.82 12.60
N CYS A 54 -12.29 14.06 12.38
CA CYS A 54 -11.11 14.60 13.07
C CYS A 54 -11.31 14.66 14.59
N LYS A 55 -12.53 14.94 15.07
CA LYS A 55 -12.85 14.89 16.51
C LYS A 55 -12.69 13.48 17.08
N ILE A 56 -13.23 12.45 16.43
CA ILE A 56 -13.05 11.04 16.84
C ILE A 56 -11.57 10.71 16.90
N ILE A 57 -10.81 11.07 15.86
CA ILE A 57 -9.36 10.83 15.80
C ILE A 57 -8.65 11.51 16.98
N ARG A 58 -8.94 12.79 17.26
CA ARG A 58 -8.32 13.51 18.40
C ARG A 58 -8.60 12.82 19.73
N GLU A 59 -9.84 12.42 19.98
CA GLU A 59 -10.21 11.75 21.23
C GLU A 59 -9.42 10.46 21.42
N GLU A 60 -9.29 9.63 20.38
CA GLU A 60 -8.53 8.38 20.46
C GLU A 60 -7.01 8.60 20.53
N MET A 61 -6.46 9.62 19.87
CA MET A 61 -5.03 9.96 19.94
C MET A 61 -4.65 10.55 21.30
N ASN A 62 -5.50 11.42 21.86
CA ASN A 62 -5.30 11.98 23.20
C ASN A 62 -5.38 10.89 24.28
N ALA A 63 -6.23 9.88 24.09
CA ALA A 63 -6.34 8.74 25.00
C ALA A 63 -5.08 7.84 25.04
N VAL A 64 -4.18 7.97 24.07
CA VAL A 64 -2.87 7.30 24.03
C VAL A 64 -1.72 8.29 24.22
N ASP A 65 -1.93 9.31 25.04
CA ASP A 65 -0.93 10.32 25.45
C ASP A 65 -0.44 11.25 24.32
N GLY A 66 -1.11 11.22 23.16
CA GLY A 66 -0.78 12.06 22.02
C GLY A 66 -1.05 13.54 22.28
N GLN A 67 -0.07 14.39 21.98
CA GLN A 67 -0.19 15.84 22.08
C GLN A 67 -0.36 16.45 20.68
N GLU A 68 -1.49 17.11 20.43
CA GLU A 68 -1.74 17.75 19.13
C GLU A 68 -0.88 19.02 18.99
N LEU A 69 -0.17 19.12 17.87
CA LEU A 69 0.56 20.30 17.43
C LEU A 69 0.28 20.54 15.93
N LEU A 70 0.82 21.62 15.37
CA LEU A 70 0.72 21.91 13.94
C LEU A 70 2.08 22.26 13.37
N MET A 71 2.56 21.43 12.45
CA MET A 71 3.81 21.67 11.72
C MET A 71 3.53 22.32 10.36
N PRO A 72 4.47 23.13 9.83
CA PRO A 72 4.33 23.73 8.50
C PRO A 72 4.16 22.70 7.40
N ALA A 73 3.46 23.04 6.32
CA ALA A 73 3.42 22.22 5.10
C ALA A 73 4.60 22.46 4.17
N LEU A 74 5.23 23.63 4.26
CA LEU A 74 6.35 24.03 3.41
C LEU A 74 7.66 23.73 4.16
N HIS A 75 8.43 22.76 3.65
CA HIS A 75 9.66 22.30 4.29
C HIS A 75 10.89 22.78 3.51
N PRO A 76 11.95 23.25 4.19
CA PRO A 76 13.25 23.44 3.55
C PRO A 76 13.76 22.10 3.01
N ILE A 77 14.27 22.08 1.76
CA ILE A 77 14.73 20.85 1.10
C ILE A 77 15.89 20.18 1.88
N GLU A 78 16.68 20.97 2.60
CA GLU A 78 17.86 20.52 3.33
C GLU A 78 17.53 19.45 4.37
N LEU A 79 16.32 19.47 4.95
CA LEU A 79 15.88 18.43 5.89
C LEU A 79 15.67 17.08 5.19
N TRP A 80 15.25 17.09 3.92
CA TRP A 80 15.04 15.89 3.11
C TRP A 80 16.33 15.35 2.50
N GLU A 81 17.32 16.21 2.31
CA GLU A 81 18.68 15.83 1.91
C GLU A 81 19.39 15.06 3.02
N ILE A 82 19.23 15.48 4.28
CA ILE A 82 19.79 14.79 5.46
C ILE A 82 19.34 13.33 5.53
N THR A 83 18.07 13.05 5.20
CA THR A 83 17.53 11.68 5.20
C THR A 83 17.72 10.95 3.86
N GLY A 84 18.19 11.65 2.82
CA GLY A 84 18.26 11.15 1.45
C GLY A 84 16.89 10.95 0.77
N ARG A 85 15.79 11.27 1.46
CA ARG A 85 14.42 11.08 0.94
C ARG A 85 14.06 12.05 -0.18
N ASN A 86 14.83 13.13 -0.35
CA ASN A 86 14.75 13.97 -1.54
C ASN A 86 14.98 13.17 -2.85
N LYS A 87 15.79 12.10 -2.81
CA LYS A 87 16.05 11.25 -3.98
C LYS A 87 15.10 10.05 -4.03
N THR A 88 14.90 9.37 -2.89
CA THR A 88 14.08 8.15 -2.87
C THR A 88 12.58 8.42 -3.06
N MET A 89 12.11 9.67 -2.87
CA MET A 89 10.71 10.07 -3.06
C MET A 89 10.54 11.14 -4.16
N ASP A 90 11.55 11.34 -5.01
CA ASP A 90 11.57 12.42 -5.99
C ASP A 90 10.32 12.46 -6.89
N SER A 91 9.82 11.27 -7.28
CA SER A 91 8.66 11.12 -8.16
C SER A 91 7.34 11.62 -7.59
N ILE A 92 7.24 11.88 -6.29
CA ILE A 92 6.01 12.33 -5.63
C ILE A 92 6.19 13.65 -4.86
N LEU A 93 7.38 14.25 -4.88
CA LEU A 93 7.66 15.49 -4.16
C LEU A 93 7.30 16.70 -5.00
N TYR A 94 6.38 17.53 -4.52
CA TYR A 94 6.20 18.87 -5.06
C TYR A 94 7.32 19.78 -4.57
N ARG A 95 8.09 20.32 -5.51
CA ARG A 95 9.20 21.27 -5.28
C ARG A 95 8.78 22.68 -5.67
N THR A 96 9.24 23.66 -4.92
CA THR A 96 9.08 25.08 -5.24
C THR A 96 10.31 25.87 -4.79
N LYS A 97 10.50 27.07 -5.35
CA LYS A 97 11.58 27.98 -4.96
C LYS A 97 10.99 29.25 -4.34
N ALA A 98 11.63 29.77 -3.31
CA ALA A 98 11.32 31.11 -2.82
C ALA A 98 11.93 32.17 -3.76
N SER A 99 11.70 33.46 -3.47
CA SER A 99 12.44 34.54 -4.11
C SER A 99 13.93 34.40 -3.79
N GLY A 100 14.72 33.87 -4.73
CA GLY A 100 16.14 33.50 -4.58
C GLY A 100 16.40 32.03 -4.92
N ASP A 101 17.50 31.47 -4.42
CA ASP A 101 17.91 30.09 -4.73
C ASP A 101 17.47 29.04 -3.68
N LYS A 102 16.70 29.44 -2.66
CA LYS A 102 16.22 28.52 -1.63
C LYS A 102 15.08 27.66 -2.16
N GLU A 103 15.27 26.35 -2.09
CA GLU A 103 14.29 25.35 -2.51
C GLU A 103 13.50 24.80 -1.31
N PHE A 104 12.23 24.56 -1.55
CA PHE A 104 11.29 24.01 -0.59
C PHE A 104 10.53 22.85 -1.20
N VAL A 105 10.03 21.99 -0.35
CA VAL A 105 9.06 20.95 -0.72
C VAL A 105 7.77 21.13 0.04
N PHE A 106 6.65 20.78 -0.58
CA PHE A 106 5.42 20.58 0.15
C PHE A 106 5.44 19.19 0.80
N GLY A 107 5.29 19.13 2.11
CA GLY A 107 5.46 17.92 2.90
C GLY A 107 4.48 16.80 2.54
N PRO A 108 4.94 15.65 2.01
CA PRO A 108 4.12 14.45 1.86
C PRO A 108 3.97 13.66 3.18
N SER A 109 4.85 13.96 4.16
CA SER A 109 4.91 13.51 5.55
C SER A 109 5.86 14.44 6.33
N HIS A 110 6.05 14.21 7.63
CA HIS A 110 6.72 15.14 8.55
C HIS A 110 7.81 14.52 9.44
N GLU A 111 8.37 13.34 9.10
CA GLU A 111 9.47 12.76 9.89
C GLU A 111 10.69 13.72 9.98
N GLU A 112 11.03 14.35 8.86
CA GLU A 112 12.12 15.34 8.71
C GLU A 112 11.88 16.61 9.52
N THR A 113 10.62 16.96 9.76
CA THR A 113 10.22 18.19 10.46
C THR A 113 10.14 17.96 11.96
N VAL A 114 9.56 16.82 12.38
CA VAL A 114 9.31 16.52 13.80
C VAL A 114 10.58 16.06 14.52
N THR A 115 11.50 15.35 13.85
CA THR A 115 12.70 14.81 14.48
C THR A 115 13.63 15.90 15.03
N PRO A 116 14.04 16.93 14.24
CA PRO A 116 14.86 18.02 14.78
C PRO A 116 14.10 18.89 15.79
N LEU A 117 12.77 18.96 15.71
CA LEU A 117 11.96 19.64 16.72
C LEU A 117 12.02 18.90 18.06
N ALA A 118 11.79 17.59 18.05
CA ALA A 118 11.89 16.73 19.23
C ALA A 118 13.28 16.78 19.87
N ALA A 119 14.35 16.88 19.06
CA ALA A 119 15.71 17.02 19.54
C ALA A 119 15.99 18.28 20.37
N LYS A 120 15.15 19.32 20.26
CA LYS A 120 15.25 20.50 21.13
C LYS A 120 14.85 20.20 22.57
N TYR A 121 13.90 19.27 22.77
CA TYR A 121 13.25 19.04 24.05
C TYR A 121 13.65 17.73 24.72
N ILE A 122 13.97 16.69 23.95
CA ILE A 122 14.44 15.41 24.50
C ILE A 122 15.93 15.52 24.86
N LYS A 123 16.26 15.37 26.14
CA LYS A 123 17.65 15.39 26.66
C LYS A 123 17.95 14.19 27.56
N SER A 124 16.95 13.67 28.27
CA SER A 124 17.09 12.57 29.23
C SER A 124 16.04 11.50 28.99
N TYR A 125 16.29 10.28 29.48
CA TYR A 125 15.30 9.21 29.50
C TYR A 125 14.01 9.59 30.25
N LYS A 126 14.05 10.62 31.10
CA LYS A 126 12.87 11.15 31.82
C LYS A 126 11.92 11.93 30.91
N ASP A 127 12.39 12.39 29.76
CA ASP A 127 11.56 13.09 28.76
C ASP A 127 10.81 12.09 27.85
N LEU A 128 10.98 10.78 28.08
CA LEU A 128 10.49 9.70 27.23
C LEU A 128 9.59 8.73 28.02
N PRO A 129 8.52 8.19 27.41
CA PRO A 129 8.12 8.40 26.03
C PRO A 129 7.50 9.78 25.77
N LEU A 130 7.76 10.34 24.60
CA LEU A 130 7.12 11.57 24.11
C LEU A 130 6.30 11.24 22.86
N VAL A 131 5.09 11.77 22.77
CA VAL A 131 4.19 11.52 21.65
C VAL A 131 3.54 12.82 21.19
N VAL A 132 3.66 13.11 19.91
CA VAL A 132 3.04 14.28 19.28
C VAL A 132 2.33 13.87 17.99
N TYR A 133 1.25 14.55 17.65
CA TYR A 133 0.54 14.35 16.38
C TYR A 133 0.03 15.66 15.82
N GLN A 134 -0.37 15.65 14.55
CA GLN A 134 -1.08 16.75 13.91
C GLN A 134 -2.18 16.20 13.01
N ILE A 135 -3.16 17.05 12.69
CA ILE A 135 -4.11 16.82 11.59
C ILE A 135 -3.90 17.94 10.58
N GLN A 136 -3.27 17.62 9.44
CA GLN A 136 -2.71 18.61 8.53
C GLN A 136 -2.74 18.13 7.07
N THR A 137 -2.79 19.09 6.13
CA THR A 137 -2.81 18.84 4.68
C THR A 137 -1.45 18.42 4.11
N LYS A 138 -1.43 17.26 3.46
CA LYS A 138 -0.27 16.68 2.78
C LYS A 138 -0.36 16.87 1.28
N PHE A 139 0.80 16.85 0.63
CA PHE A 139 0.95 17.00 -0.81
C PHE A 139 1.78 15.86 -1.38
N ARG A 140 1.28 15.17 -2.40
CA ARG A 140 1.99 14.14 -3.16
C ARG A 140 1.68 14.30 -4.63
N ASP A 141 2.70 14.37 -5.49
CA ASP A 141 2.50 14.46 -6.94
C ASP A 141 2.12 13.12 -7.53
N GLU A 142 0.94 12.63 -7.15
CA GLU A 142 0.42 11.33 -7.57
C GLU A 142 0.28 11.30 -9.10
N PRO A 143 1.03 10.43 -9.81
CA PRO A 143 0.99 10.34 -11.26
C PRO A 143 -0.40 9.96 -11.77
N ARG A 144 -1.16 9.24 -10.94
CA ARG A 144 -2.54 8.80 -11.21
C ARG A 144 -3.43 9.08 -10.00
N ALA A 145 -3.87 10.32 -9.86
CA ALA A 145 -4.94 10.65 -8.92
C ALA A 145 -6.29 10.11 -9.46
N LYS A 146 -6.80 9.05 -8.84
CA LYS A 146 -8.01 8.33 -9.23
C LYS A 146 -8.87 8.02 -8.00
N SER A 147 -10.08 7.50 -8.19
CA SER A 147 -10.95 7.05 -7.09
C SER A 147 -11.40 8.14 -6.10
N GLY A 148 -11.60 9.38 -6.56
CA GLY A 148 -12.17 10.42 -5.70
C GLY A 148 -11.23 10.89 -4.58
N LEU A 149 -11.74 10.88 -3.34
CA LEU A 149 -10.98 11.22 -2.15
C LEU A 149 -10.04 10.09 -1.68
N LEU A 150 -10.09 8.92 -2.31
CA LEU A 150 -9.24 7.80 -1.92
C LEU A 150 -7.79 8.03 -2.34
N ARG A 151 -7.52 8.73 -3.45
CA ARG A 151 -6.15 9.04 -3.90
C ARG A 151 -6.07 10.45 -4.47
N GLY A 152 -5.81 11.41 -3.58
CA GLY A 152 -5.61 12.82 -3.91
C GLY A 152 -4.13 13.21 -4.01
N ARG A 153 -3.88 14.36 -4.65
CA ARG A 153 -2.59 15.06 -4.66
C ARG A 153 -2.45 16.00 -3.47
N GLU A 154 -3.57 16.59 -3.07
CA GLU A 154 -3.72 17.36 -1.84
C GLU A 154 -4.76 16.65 -0.98
N PHE A 155 -4.40 16.30 0.26
CA PHE A 155 -5.29 15.53 1.12
C PHE A 155 -5.01 15.76 2.61
N GLY A 156 -6.06 15.65 3.43
CA GLY A 156 -5.93 15.70 4.88
C GLY A 156 -5.41 14.37 5.46
N MET A 157 -4.47 14.45 6.39
CA MET A 157 -3.92 13.31 7.12
C MET A 157 -3.72 13.67 8.59
N LYS A 158 -3.99 12.70 9.47
CA LYS A 158 -3.44 12.68 10.82
C LYS A 158 -2.14 11.90 10.80
N ASP A 159 -1.04 12.52 11.19
CA ASP A 159 0.28 11.91 11.34
C ASP A 159 0.75 12.10 12.79
N MET A 160 1.17 11.01 13.41
CA MET A 160 1.62 10.95 14.80
C MET A 160 3.01 10.34 14.86
N TYR A 161 3.82 10.81 15.80
CA TYR A 161 5.20 10.41 16.00
C TYR A 161 5.45 10.16 17.48
N SER A 162 6.02 9.00 17.80
CA SER A 162 6.38 8.62 19.16
C SER A 162 7.87 8.39 19.30
N PHE A 163 8.42 8.76 20.46
CA PHE A 163 9.83 8.75 20.78
C PHE A 163 10.03 7.93 22.06
N HIS A 164 10.98 6.99 22.02
CA HIS A 164 11.12 5.93 23.01
C HIS A 164 12.57 5.70 23.42
N VAL A 165 12.74 5.16 24.64
CA VAL A 165 14.05 4.80 25.19
C VAL A 165 14.61 3.50 24.61
N SER A 166 13.76 2.62 24.06
CA SER A 166 14.17 1.33 23.50
C SER A 166 13.13 0.77 22.51
N GLU A 167 13.47 -0.30 21.79
CA GLU A 167 12.54 -1.01 20.92
C GLU A 167 11.38 -1.64 21.72
N GLU A 168 11.63 -2.16 22.93
CA GLU A 168 10.59 -2.76 23.76
C GLU A 168 9.56 -1.73 24.25
N ASP A 169 10.00 -0.49 24.51
CA ASP A 169 9.09 0.61 24.85
C ASP A 169 8.23 1.02 23.65
N LEU A 170 8.85 1.13 22.46
CA LEU A 170 8.14 1.34 21.21
C LEU A 170 7.12 0.22 20.94
N ASP A 171 7.49 -1.04 21.12
CA ASP A 171 6.62 -2.20 20.86
C ASP A 171 5.36 -2.17 21.73
N LYS A 172 5.51 -1.84 23.02
CA LYS A 172 4.37 -1.68 23.94
C LYS A 172 3.47 -0.52 23.52
N TYR A 173 4.05 0.60 23.12
CA TYR A 173 3.28 1.76 22.67
C TYR A 173 2.57 1.50 21.33
N TYR A 174 3.23 0.79 20.42
CA TYR A 174 2.69 0.40 19.11
C TYR A 174 1.38 -0.39 19.24
N GLU A 175 1.29 -1.32 20.19
CA GLU A 175 0.05 -2.07 20.46
C GLU A 175 -1.07 -1.18 21.03
N LYS A 176 -0.75 -0.15 21.83
CA LYS A 176 -1.74 0.83 22.29
C LYS A 176 -2.32 1.62 21.12
N VAL A 177 -1.46 2.12 20.23
CA VAL A 177 -1.88 2.88 19.04
C VAL A 177 -2.70 2.00 18.09
N LYS A 178 -2.31 0.74 17.92
CA LYS A 178 -3.07 -0.23 17.12
C LYS A 178 -4.52 -0.34 17.59
N LYS A 179 -4.75 -0.44 18.91
CA LYS A 179 -6.09 -0.45 19.49
C LYS A 179 -6.84 0.87 19.26
N ALA A 180 -6.18 2.01 19.47
CA ALA A 180 -6.78 3.32 19.22
C ALA A 180 -7.24 3.49 17.76
N TYR A 181 -6.48 2.98 16.80
CA TYR A 181 -6.87 3.00 15.39
C TYR A 181 -8.12 2.16 15.11
N PHE A 182 -8.20 0.94 15.66
CA PHE A 182 -9.42 0.14 15.57
C PHE A 182 -10.64 0.88 16.13
N ASN A 183 -10.50 1.54 17.29
CA ASN A 183 -11.57 2.35 17.86
C ASN A 183 -11.98 3.50 16.92
N VAL A 184 -11.02 4.21 16.31
CA VAL A 184 -11.32 5.28 15.33
C VAL A 184 -12.20 4.73 14.20
N PHE A 185 -11.79 3.61 13.59
CA PHE A 185 -12.49 3.04 12.44
C PHE A 185 -13.88 2.52 12.83
N GLU A 186 -13.99 1.83 13.97
CA GLU A 186 -15.26 1.34 14.50
C GLU A 186 -16.22 2.50 14.79
N ARG A 187 -15.75 3.57 15.44
CA ARG A 187 -16.55 4.78 15.72
C ARG A 187 -16.95 5.52 14.44
N CYS A 188 -16.16 5.41 13.38
CA CYS A 188 -16.50 5.87 12.03
C CYS A 188 -17.39 4.86 11.26
N GLY A 189 -17.88 3.79 11.89
CA GLY A 189 -18.79 2.81 11.30
C GLY A 189 -18.13 1.83 10.31
N LEU A 190 -16.81 1.69 10.36
CA LEU A 190 -16.01 0.87 9.45
C LEU A 190 -15.45 -0.37 10.14
N LYS A 191 -15.37 -1.46 9.38
CA LYS A 191 -14.64 -2.67 9.78
C LYS A 191 -13.28 -2.67 9.08
N ALA A 192 -12.23 -2.33 9.82
CA ALA A 192 -10.86 -2.39 9.32
C ALA A 192 -10.23 -3.76 9.59
N TYR A 193 -9.40 -4.21 8.66
CA TYR A 193 -8.51 -5.35 8.82
C TYR A 193 -7.10 -4.84 9.12
N LEU A 194 -6.40 -5.49 10.05
CA LEU A 194 -4.97 -5.26 10.26
C LEU A 194 -4.20 -6.13 9.28
N ILE A 195 -3.48 -5.49 8.37
CA ILE A 195 -2.79 -6.11 7.25
C ILE A 195 -1.29 -6.02 7.52
N GLU A 196 -0.57 -7.14 7.48
CA GLU A 196 0.89 -7.09 7.40
C GLU A 196 1.30 -6.62 6.01
N ALA A 197 2.19 -5.62 5.94
CA ALA A 197 2.60 -5.01 4.69
C ALA A 197 4.10 -4.70 4.66
N SER A 198 4.61 -4.33 3.48
CA SER A 198 5.98 -3.88 3.33
C SER A 198 6.22 -2.61 4.17
N GLY A 199 7.42 -2.48 4.76
CA GLY A 199 7.83 -1.24 5.43
C GLY A 199 8.15 -0.10 4.45
N GLY A 200 8.28 -0.43 3.16
CA GLY A 200 8.57 0.50 2.08
C GLY A 200 9.78 1.40 2.39
N PRO A 201 9.77 2.68 1.97
CA PRO A 201 10.88 3.60 2.26
C PRO A 201 10.90 4.06 3.73
N PHE A 202 9.97 3.62 4.58
CA PHE A 202 9.85 4.09 5.96
C PHE A 202 10.57 3.18 6.97
N SER A 203 10.53 1.86 6.78
CA SER A 203 11.13 0.87 7.69
C SER A 203 11.69 -0.33 6.96
N ASP A 204 12.79 -0.90 7.48
CA ASP A 204 13.37 -2.16 7.01
C ASP A 204 12.61 -3.39 7.56
N LYS A 205 11.66 -3.18 8.49
CA LYS A 205 10.78 -4.20 9.08
C LYS A 205 9.39 -4.11 8.44
N TYR A 206 8.60 -5.19 8.52
CA TYR A 206 7.18 -5.16 8.11
C TYR A 206 6.41 -4.07 8.87
N SER A 207 5.46 -3.45 8.17
CA SER A 207 4.52 -2.47 8.72
C SER A 207 3.15 -3.13 8.96
N HIS A 208 2.25 -2.39 9.63
CA HIS A 208 0.85 -2.78 9.67
C HIS A 208 -0.03 -1.69 9.05
N GLU A 209 -0.73 -2.08 8.00
CA GLU A 209 -1.77 -1.30 7.34
C GLU A 209 -3.13 -1.61 7.98
N PHE A 210 -4.01 -0.62 7.99
CA PHE A 210 -5.40 -0.77 8.32
C PHE A 210 -6.20 -0.56 7.06
N SER A 211 -6.87 -1.61 6.60
CA SER A 211 -7.55 -1.58 5.32
C SER A 211 -9.03 -1.90 5.45
N VAL A 212 -9.87 -1.21 4.68
CA VAL A 212 -11.31 -1.44 4.61
C VAL A 212 -11.63 -2.04 3.26
N GLU A 213 -12.36 -3.15 3.26
CA GLU A 213 -12.78 -3.84 2.04
C GLU A 213 -13.70 -2.97 1.19
N THR A 214 -13.34 -2.78 -0.08
CA THR A 214 -14.16 -2.07 -1.06
C THR A 214 -13.69 -2.40 -2.48
N PRO A 215 -14.60 -2.54 -3.46
CA PRO A 215 -14.24 -2.70 -4.88
C PRO A 215 -13.42 -1.53 -5.45
N ALA A 216 -13.53 -0.33 -4.87
CA ALA A 216 -12.76 0.85 -5.28
C ALA A 216 -11.32 0.87 -4.73
N GLY A 217 -10.99 -0.13 -3.89
CA GLY A 217 -9.68 -0.30 -3.28
C GLY A 217 -8.61 -0.62 -4.33
N GLU A 218 -7.44 -0.02 -4.16
CA GLU A 218 -6.29 -0.28 -5.04
C GLU A 218 -5.46 -1.46 -4.54
N ASP A 219 -5.47 -1.68 -3.23
CA ASP A 219 -4.68 -2.71 -2.59
C ASP A 219 -5.37 -4.05 -2.73
N THR A 220 -4.55 -5.06 -2.99
CA THR A 220 -4.98 -6.45 -3.06
C THR A 220 -4.53 -7.13 -1.80
N ILE A 221 -5.48 -7.59 -0.99
CA ILE A 221 -5.21 -8.18 0.31
C ILE A 221 -5.53 -9.66 0.26
N ILE A 222 -4.61 -10.46 0.79
CA ILE A 222 -4.76 -11.89 0.96
C ILE A 222 -5.19 -12.18 2.39
N ILE A 223 -6.40 -12.71 2.55
CA ILE A 223 -7.01 -13.00 3.85
C ILE A 223 -7.27 -14.49 4.06
N CYS A 224 -7.24 -14.91 5.32
CA CYS A 224 -7.69 -16.22 5.77
C CYS A 224 -8.81 -16.08 6.80
N ASP A 225 -10.06 -16.34 6.40
CA ASP A 225 -11.22 -16.23 7.29
C ASP A 225 -11.15 -17.14 8.53
N LYS A 226 -10.38 -18.23 8.47
CA LYS A 226 -10.27 -19.20 9.56
C LYS A 226 -9.40 -18.69 10.71
N CYS A 227 -8.24 -18.11 10.40
CA CYS A 227 -7.25 -17.72 11.42
C CYS A 227 -6.99 -16.21 11.49
N GLY A 228 -7.68 -15.41 10.67
CA GLY A 228 -7.56 -13.96 10.66
C GLY A 228 -6.24 -13.43 10.09
N THR A 229 -5.42 -14.28 9.44
CA THR A 229 -4.23 -13.79 8.74
C THR A 229 -4.65 -12.89 7.59
N ALA A 230 -4.04 -11.73 7.49
CA ALA A 230 -4.30 -10.77 6.43
C ALA A 230 -2.99 -10.07 6.07
N GLN A 231 -2.61 -10.15 4.80
CA GLN A 231 -1.33 -9.64 4.30
C GLN A 231 -1.55 -8.93 2.97
N ASN A 232 -0.78 -7.87 2.71
CA ASN A 232 -0.75 -7.24 1.41
C ASN A 232 -0.17 -8.24 0.39
N LEU A 233 -0.76 -8.33 -0.82
CA LEU A 233 -0.35 -9.27 -1.87
C LEU A 233 1.17 -9.28 -2.10
N GLU A 234 1.78 -8.10 -2.04
CA GLU A 234 3.23 -7.89 -2.25
C GLU A 234 4.09 -8.78 -1.34
N ILE A 235 3.67 -8.98 -0.10
CA ILE A 235 4.40 -9.79 0.90
C ILE A 235 3.69 -11.09 1.27
N ALA A 236 2.47 -11.31 0.77
CA ALA A 236 1.60 -12.38 1.23
C ALA A 236 2.24 -13.75 1.06
N GLU A 237 2.08 -14.62 2.06
CA GLU A 237 2.64 -15.96 2.04
C GLU A 237 1.55 -17.03 1.95
N GLY A 238 1.77 -18.01 1.08
CA GLY A 238 0.82 -19.10 0.87
C GLY A 238 1.51 -20.37 0.41
N LYS A 239 0.90 -21.52 0.73
CA LYS A 239 1.29 -22.80 0.15
C LYS A 239 0.66 -22.90 -1.23
N VAL A 240 1.52 -22.89 -2.25
CA VAL A 240 1.12 -23.08 -3.65
C VAL A 240 0.51 -24.47 -3.81
N PRO A 241 -0.73 -24.59 -4.32
CA PRO A 241 -1.31 -25.89 -4.63
C PRO A 241 -0.43 -26.63 -5.65
N ASN A 242 -0.10 -27.88 -5.38
CA ASN A 242 0.45 -28.78 -6.40
C ASN A 242 -0.73 -29.42 -7.15
N PRO A 243 -0.96 -29.10 -8.43
CA PRO A 243 -2.09 -29.64 -9.19
C PRO A 243 -1.97 -31.15 -9.40
N ASP A 244 -0.74 -31.66 -9.53
CA ASP A 244 -0.43 -33.08 -9.70
C ASP A 244 0.35 -33.61 -8.49
N ALA A 245 -0.36 -34.20 -7.53
CA ALA A 245 0.27 -34.93 -6.43
C ALA A 245 0.74 -36.34 -6.85
N HIS A 246 0.67 -36.68 -8.15
CA HIS A 246 0.94 -38.02 -8.65
C HIS A 246 2.43 -38.21 -9.02
N PRO A 247 3.03 -39.36 -8.72
CA PRO A 247 4.40 -39.65 -9.13
C PRO A 247 4.49 -39.78 -10.65
N GLU A 248 5.25 -38.89 -11.27
CA GLU A 248 5.55 -38.96 -12.71
C GLU A 248 6.98 -39.46 -12.93
N LYS A 249 7.18 -40.18 -14.03
CA LYS A 249 8.53 -40.56 -14.50
C LYS A 249 9.12 -39.43 -15.31
N GLU A 250 10.42 -39.25 -15.22
CA GLU A 250 11.12 -38.32 -16.09
C GLU A 250 11.13 -38.87 -17.53
N LEU A 251 10.77 -38.02 -18.48
CA LEU A 251 10.82 -38.30 -19.91
C LEU A 251 12.07 -37.66 -20.51
N SER A 252 12.55 -38.19 -21.64
CA SER A 252 13.71 -37.63 -22.35
C SER A 252 13.46 -36.21 -22.80
N LEU A 253 14.45 -35.34 -22.59
CA LEU A 253 14.46 -33.96 -23.07
C LEU A 253 14.42 -33.96 -24.61
N ASN A 254 13.48 -33.22 -25.19
CA ASN A 254 13.37 -33.06 -26.64
C ASN A 254 13.32 -31.58 -27.00
N GLN A 255 14.12 -31.15 -27.96
CA GLN A 255 13.97 -29.83 -28.56
C GLN A 255 12.91 -29.89 -29.66
N VAL A 256 12.04 -28.90 -29.70
CA VAL A 256 10.95 -28.78 -30.67
C VAL A 256 10.88 -27.37 -31.23
N HIS A 257 10.63 -27.29 -32.53
CA HIS A 257 10.23 -26.04 -33.16
C HIS A 257 8.74 -25.83 -32.92
N ILE A 258 8.35 -24.70 -32.33
CA ILE A 258 6.94 -24.40 -32.06
C ILE A 258 6.63 -22.93 -32.24
N GLU A 259 5.57 -22.65 -32.98
CA GLU A 259 4.97 -21.32 -33.03
C GLU A 259 4.09 -21.14 -31.80
N ARG A 260 4.62 -20.46 -30.78
CA ARG A 260 3.88 -20.14 -29.56
C ARG A 260 3.19 -18.78 -29.65
N GLY A 261 2.10 -18.61 -28.90
CA GLY A 261 1.50 -17.29 -28.67
C GLY A 261 2.28 -16.45 -27.65
N PHE A 262 1.78 -15.26 -27.36
CA PHE A 262 2.42 -14.33 -26.43
C PHE A 262 2.14 -14.64 -24.96
N SER A 263 1.04 -15.34 -24.66
CA SER A 263 0.65 -15.68 -23.29
C SER A 263 1.16 -17.06 -22.86
N ILE A 264 1.20 -17.28 -21.54
CA ILE A 264 1.53 -18.62 -21.01
C ILE A 264 0.45 -19.63 -21.41
N GLU A 265 -0.81 -19.20 -21.44
CA GLU A 265 -1.94 -20.03 -21.84
C GLU A 265 -1.82 -20.51 -23.29
N ASP A 266 -1.37 -19.63 -24.20
CA ASP A 266 -1.13 -20.01 -25.58
C ASP A 266 0.06 -20.97 -25.69
N ASN A 267 1.12 -20.72 -24.92
CA ASN A 267 2.28 -21.60 -24.89
C ASN A 267 1.93 -23.00 -24.36
N ALA A 268 1.14 -23.06 -23.27
CA ALA A 268 0.61 -24.29 -22.69
C ALA A 268 -0.21 -25.09 -23.73
N LYS A 269 -1.12 -24.41 -24.45
CA LYS A 269 -1.89 -25.03 -25.54
C LYS A 269 -1.01 -25.56 -26.66
N ALA A 270 -0.03 -24.77 -27.11
CA ALA A 270 0.87 -25.18 -28.18
C ALA A 270 1.65 -26.45 -27.78
N HIS A 271 2.15 -26.51 -26.55
CA HIS A 271 2.86 -27.69 -26.05
C HIS A 271 1.97 -28.90 -25.74
N GLY A 272 0.65 -28.69 -25.62
CA GLY A 272 -0.30 -29.71 -25.22
C GLY A 272 -0.21 -30.06 -23.73
N VAL A 273 0.18 -29.09 -22.90
CA VAL A 273 0.40 -29.27 -21.44
C VAL A 273 -0.38 -28.21 -20.66
N PRO A 274 -0.72 -28.44 -19.40
CA PRO A 274 -1.32 -27.40 -18.56
C PRO A 274 -0.32 -26.29 -18.22
N SER A 275 -0.80 -25.08 -17.91
CA SER A 275 0.06 -23.90 -17.68
C SER A 275 1.10 -24.07 -16.57
N TYR A 276 0.85 -24.91 -15.56
CA TYR A 276 1.83 -25.19 -14.51
C TYR A 276 3.02 -26.06 -14.96
N LYS A 277 2.91 -26.71 -16.13
CA LYS A 277 4.00 -27.44 -16.80
C LYS A 277 4.84 -26.55 -17.71
N ILE A 278 4.48 -25.27 -17.89
CA ILE A 278 5.37 -24.30 -18.51
C ILE A 278 6.35 -23.80 -17.44
N LEU A 279 7.66 -23.85 -17.73
CA LEU A 279 8.67 -23.20 -16.91
C LEU A 279 8.86 -21.77 -17.41
N LYS A 280 8.50 -20.80 -16.56
CA LYS A 280 8.56 -19.38 -16.88
C LYS A 280 9.82 -18.79 -16.29
N THR A 281 10.60 -18.11 -17.12
CA THR A 281 11.79 -17.38 -16.70
C THR A 281 11.58 -15.88 -16.91
N VAL A 282 11.69 -15.11 -15.84
CA VAL A 282 11.66 -13.64 -15.87
C VAL A 282 13.05 -13.15 -15.49
N VAL A 283 13.62 -12.23 -16.27
CA VAL A 283 14.96 -11.70 -15.99
C VAL A 283 14.83 -10.30 -15.41
N TYR A 284 15.56 -10.07 -14.32
CA TYR A 284 15.61 -8.81 -13.61
C TYR A 284 17.00 -8.19 -13.69
N GLU A 285 17.02 -6.87 -13.76
CA GLU A 285 18.20 -6.05 -13.50
C GLU A 285 18.25 -5.75 -12.00
N VAL A 286 19.37 -6.10 -11.38
CA VAL A 286 19.65 -5.94 -9.95
C VAL A 286 20.85 -5.01 -9.82
N ASP A 287 20.65 -3.88 -9.12
CA ASP A 287 21.56 -2.73 -9.16
C ASP A 287 21.82 -2.24 -10.61
N GLU A 288 22.85 -1.42 -10.84
CA GLU A 288 23.15 -0.85 -12.17
C GLU A 288 23.98 -1.78 -13.09
N THR A 289 24.29 -3.02 -12.70
CA THR A 289 25.24 -3.87 -13.45
C THR A 289 24.94 -5.38 -13.48
N GLY A 290 23.98 -5.88 -12.69
CA GLY A 290 23.71 -7.31 -12.57
C GLY A 290 22.41 -7.76 -13.24
N LEU A 291 22.40 -8.94 -13.87
CA LEU A 291 21.19 -9.62 -14.30
C LEU A 291 20.96 -10.89 -13.47
N ILE A 292 19.71 -11.21 -13.19
CA ILE A 292 19.30 -12.46 -12.56
C ILE A 292 18.06 -13.05 -13.23
N GLY A 293 18.06 -14.36 -13.47
CA GLY A 293 16.92 -15.11 -13.96
C GLY A 293 16.10 -15.65 -12.79
N VAL A 294 14.78 -15.45 -12.84
CA VAL A 294 13.82 -15.92 -11.85
C VAL A 294 12.93 -16.96 -12.51
N VAL A 295 12.97 -18.18 -11.99
CA VAL A 295 12.32 -19.35 -12.60
C VAL A 295 11.13 -19.79 -11.75
N ILE A 296 9.94 -19.79 -12.34
CA ILE A 296 8.68 -20.13 -11.68
C ILE A 296 7.80 -21.01 -12.59
N ARG A 297 6.71 -21.55 -12.04
CA ARG A 297 5.66 -22.16 -12.87
C ARG A 297 4.96 -21.11 -13.73
N GLY A 298 4.53 -21.50 -14.92
CA GLY A 298 3.89 -20.61 -15.88
C GLY A 298 2.58 -20.00 -15.38
N ASP A 299 1.81 -20.74 -14.59
CA ASP A 299 0.54 -20.27 -14.03
C ASP A 299 0.69 -19.26 -12.88
N LEU A 300 1.92 -18.86 -12.55
CA LEU A 300 2.25 -17.94 -11.45
C LEU A 300 2.93 -16.65 -11.96
N ASN A 301 2.96 -15.66 -11.07
CA ASN A 301 3.66 -14.39 -11.26
C ASN A 301 4.74 -14.23 -10.20
N VAL A 302 5.83 -13.58 -10.57
CA VAL A 302 6.89 -13.21 -9.62
C VAL A 302 6.37 -12.04 -8.77
N SER A 303 6.60 -12.09 -7.46
CA SER A 303 6.47 -10.91 -6.59
C SER A 303 7.83 -10.20 -6.56
N ASP A 304 7.88 -9.01 -7.16
CA ASP A 304 9.07 -8.16 -7.17
C ASP A 304 9.51 -7.83 -5.74
N VAL A 305 8.56 -7.52 -4.85
CA VAL A 305 8.83 -7.19 -3.43
C VAL A 305 9.45 -8.37 -2.68
N LYS A 306 8.99 -9.60 -2.90
CA LYS A 306 9.61 -10.78 -2.29
C LYS A 306 11.03 -10.99 -2.79
N LEU A 307 11.25 -10.78 -4.09
CA LEU A 307 12.58 -10.89 -4.69
C LEU A 307 13.53 -9.81 -4.16
N GLU A 308 13.08 -8.56 -4.03
CA GLU A 308 13.84 -7.46 -3.42
C GLU A 308 14.21 -7.79 -1.97
N ASN A 309 13.26 -8.29 -1.18
CA ASN A 309 13.50 -8.66 0.21
C ASN A 309 14.50 -9.81 0.35
N TYR A 310 14.42 -10.79 -0.54
CA TYR A 310 15.36 -11.91 -0.57
C TYR A 310 16.77 -11.45 -0.98
N LEU A 311 16.90 -10.59 -2.00
CA LEU A 311 18.19 -10.08 -2.49
C LEU A 311 18.76 -8.94 -1.65
N LYS A 312 17.91 -8.24 -0.89
CA LYS A 312 18.20 -6.97 -0.18
C LYS A 312 18.72 -5.87 -1.10
N LYS A 313 18.17 -5.81 -2.31
CA LYS A 313 18.59 -4.89 -3.37
C LYS A 313 17.40 -4.42 -4.20
N PRO A 314 17.40 -3.17 -4.67
CA PRO A 314 16.40 -2.71 -5.61
C PRO A 314 16.55 -3.44 -6.95
N LEU A 315 15.43 -3.66 -7.62
CA LEU A 315 15.42 -4.32 -8.92
C LEU A 315 14.34 -3.79 -9.84
N ARG A 316 14.46 -4.13 -11.12
CA ARG A 316 13.39 -3.93 -12.11
C ARG A 316 13.44 -5.02 -13.16
N PRO A 317 12.30 -5.35 -13.81
CA PRO A 317 12.32 -6.23 -14.97
C PRO A 317 13.31 -5.73 -16.03
N ALA A 318 14.13 -6.62 -16.56
CA ALA A 318 15.14 -6.26 -17.56
C ALA A 318 14.47 -5.81 -18.87
N SER A 319 14.96 -4.72 -19.46
CA SER A 319 14.43 -4.20 -20.71
C SER A 319 14.80 -5.10 -21.91
N PRO A 320 14.01 -5.11 -22.99
CA PRO A 320 14.33 -5.87 -24.21
C PRO A 320 15.73 -5.57 -24.76
N GLU A 321 16.18 -4.31 -24.68
CA GLU A 321 17.51 -3.90 -25.12
C GLU A 321 18.62 -4.52 -24.26
N LEU A 322 18.41 -4.56 -22.94
CA LEU A 322 19.37 -5.16 -22.01
C LEU A 322 19.45 -6.67 -22.20
N LEU A 323 18.31 -7.35 -22.38
CA LEU A 323 18.26 -8.79 -22.70
C LEU A 323 19.05 -9.09 -23.98
N LYS A 324 18.81 -8.31 -25.04
CA LYS A 324 19.52 -8.46 -26.32
C LYS A 324 21.03 -8.26 -26.17
N ARG A 325 21.46 -7.24 -25.41
CA ARG A 325 22.88 -6.99 -25.13
C ARG A 325 23.54 -8.13 -24.35
N ALA A 326 22.79 -8.78 -23.46
CA ALA A 326 23.23 -9.95 -22.72
C ALA A 326 23.20 -11.26 -23.53
N GLY A 327 22.77 -11.23 -24.79
CA GLY A 327 22.63 -12.41 -25.64
C GLY A 327 21.43 -13.30 -25.30
N LEU A 328 20.44 -12.76 -24.58
CA LEU A 328 19.22 -13.46 -24.18
C LEU A 328 18.10 -13.22 -25.19
N VAL A 329 17.35 -14.28 -25.51
CA VAL A 329 16.24 -14.21 -26.47
C VAL A 329 14.92 -14.08 -25.71
N GLN A 330 14.34 -12.88 -25.71
CA GLN A 330 13.13 -12.58 -24.94
C GLN A 330 12.01 -13.61 -25.20
N GLY A 331 11.41 -14.08 -24.11
CA GLY A 331 10.39 -15.12 -24.07
C GLY A 331 10.95 -16.55 -24.19
N TYR A 332 12.10 -16.76 -24.84
CA TYR A 332 12.70 -18.10 -25.02
C TYR A 332 13.78 -18.41 -23.96
N ILE A 333 13.95 -17.53 -22.97
CA ILE A 333 14.97 -17.65 -21.93
C ILE A 333 14.66 -18.81 -21.00
N SER A 334 15.65 -19.67 -20.75
CA SER A 334 15.59 -20.71 -19.73
C SER A 334 16.96 -21.08 -19.19
N PRO A 335 17.04 -21.72 -18.01
CA PRO A 335 18.29 -22.26 -17.49
C PRO A 335 18.79 -23.51 -18.26
N VAL A 336 18.01 -24.06 -19.20
CA VAL A 336 18.35 -25.30 -19.92
C VAL A 336 19.36 -25.00 -21.03
N ASN A 337 20.52 -25.65 -20.98
CA ASN A 337 21.58 -25.53 -21.99
C ASN A 337 21.95 -24.07 -22.33
N LEU A 338 21.91 -23.16 -21.35
CA LEU A 338 22.30 -21.76 -21.57
C LEU A 338 23.79 -21.68 -21.94
N SER A 339 24.12 -20.88 -22.96
CA SER A 339 25.50 -20.71 -23.42
C SER A 339 26.44 -20.31 -22.29
N SER A 340 27.59 -20.97 -22.18
CA SER A 340 28.61 -20.69 -21.15
C SER A 340 29.21 -19.28 -21.23
N LYS A 341 28.98 -18.56 -22.34
CA LYS A 341 29.35 -17.15 -22.50
C LYS A 341 28.41 -16.20 -21.75
N ILE A 342 27.19 -16.64 -21.44
CA ILE A 342 26.17 -15.86 -20.73
C ILE A 342 26.28 -16.19 -19.24
N LYS A 343 26.77 -15.24 -18.44
CA LYS A 343 26.82 -15.38 -16.98
C LYS A 343 25.51 -14.86 -16.38
N LEU A 344 24.52 -15.74 -16.26
CA LEU A 344 23.24 -15.45 -15.63
C LEU A 344 23.01 -16.45 -14.49
N LYS A 345 22.81 -15.93 -13.27
CA LYS A 345 22.37 -16.74 -12.13
C LYS A 345 20.86 -16.97 -12.21
N PHE A 346 20.40 -18.13 -11.79
CA PHE A 346 19.00 -18.50 -11.72
C PHE A 346 18.57 -18.79 -10.29
N ILE A 347 17.61 -18.04 -9.79
CA ILE A 347 16.89 -18.36 -8.55
C ILE A 347 15.51 -18.87 -8.94
N ALA A 348 15.01 -19.90 -8.27
CA ALA A 348 13.68 -20.43 -8.55
C ALA A 348 12.73 -20.36 -7.36
N ASP A 349 11.44 -20.27 -7.66
CA ASP A 349 10.41 -20.44 -6.63
C ASP A 349 10.30 -21.91 -6.19
N HIS A 350 9.95 -22.14 -4.92
CA HIS A 350 9.72 -23.50 -4.41
C HIS A 350 8.68 -24.32 -5.19
N SER A 351 7.76 -23.66 -5.90
CA SER A 351 6.67 -24.31 -6.64
C SER A 351 7.12 -25.21 -7.79
N ILE A 352 8.34 -25.05 -8.31
CA ILE A 352 8.84 -25.90 -9.40
C ILE A 352 9.48 -27.22 -8.90
N LYS A 353 9.81 -27.33 -7.60
CA LYS A 353 10.62 -28.45 -7.05
C LYS A 353 9.99 -29.83 -7.26
N ASN A 354 8.67 -29.92 -7.23
CA ASN A 354 7.93 -31.19 -7.24
C ASN A 354 7.22 -31.47 -8.57
N ILE A 355 7.54 -30.72 -9.63
CA ILE A 355 6.97 -30.90 -10.96
C ILE A 355 8.08 -31.40 -11.88
N LYS A 356 7.74 -32.37 -12.72
CA LYS A 356 8.63 -32.95 -13.71
C LYS A 356 8.21 -32.56 -15.12
N ASN A 357 9.10 -32.77 -16.07
CA ASN A 357 8.82 -32.70 -17.51
C ASN A 357 8.23 -31.35 -17.95
N PHE A 358 8.91 -30.25 -17.59
CA PHE A 358 8.49 -28.92 -18.02
C PHE A 358 8.65 -28.69 -19.53
N ALA A 359 7.80 -27.84 -20.09
CA ALA A 359 8.06 -27.20 -21.37
C ALA A 359 8.62 -25.78 -21.13
N THR A 360 9.65 -25.39 -21.87
CA THR A 360 10.38 -24.12 -21.65
C THR A 360 11.08 -23.65 -22.92
N GLY A 361 11.44 -22.38 -23.01
CA GLY A 361 12.23 -21.87 -24.14
C GLY A 361 13.61 -22.52 -24.25
N ALA A 362 14.13 -22.69 -25.47
CA ALA A 362 15.45 -23.28 -25.73
C ALA A 362 16.55 -22.24 -25.97
N ASN A 363 16.39 -21.02 -25.45
CA ASN A 363 17.31 -19.88 -25.63
C ASN A 363 17.54 -19.46 -27.09
N ALA A 364 16.65 -19.86 -28.01
CA ALA A 364 16.66 -19.50 -29.42
C ALA A 364 15.23 -19.20 -29.91
N TYR A 365 15.10 -18.38 -30.96
CA TYR A 365 13.80 -17.98 -31.49
C TYR A 365 13.04 -19.17 -32.08
N ALA A 366 11.76 -19.31 -31.70
CA ALA A 366 10.85 -20.39 -32.10
C ALA A 366 11.28 -21.82 -31.71
N GLU A 367 12.24 -21.93 -30.79
CA GLU A 367 12.76 -23.20 -30.29
C GLU A 367 12.46 -23.33 -28.80
N ASP A 368 11.82 -24.45 -28.43
CA ASP A 368 11.47 -24.78 -27.06
C ASP A 368 11.96 -26.20 -26.73
N TYR A 369 12.14 -26.49 -25.44
CA TYR A 369 12.34 -27.83 -24.92
C TYR A 369 11.03 -28.38 -24.35
N LYS A 370 10.77 -29.67 -24.57
CA LYS A 370 9.80 -30.48 -23.84
C LYS A 370 10.51 -31.43 -22.90
N ASN A 371 9.85 -31.73 -21.79
CA ASN A 371 10.29 -32.66 -20.75
C ASN A 371 11.57 -32.24 -20.01
N ALA A 372 11.78 -30.94 -19.79
CA ALA A 372 12.88 -30.44 -18.99
C ALA A 372 12.70 -30.77 -17.50
N ASN A 373 13.76 -31.24 -16.85
CA ASN A 373 13.78 -31.64 -15.44
C ASN A 373 14.94 -30.96 -14.68
N ILE A 374 14.63 -30.44 -13.49
CA ILE A 374 15.60 -29.86 -12.56
C ILE A 374 16.61 -30.94 -12.15
N GLY A 375 17.90 -30.59 -12.10
CA GLY A 375 18.99 -31.49 -11.70
C GLY A 375 19.54 -32.33 -12.86
N ARG A 376 18.68 -32.74 -13.80
CA ARG A 376 19.11 -33.47 -15.02
C ARG A 376 19.48 -32.53 -16.16
N ASP A 377 18.58 -31.60 -16.52
CA ASP A 377 18.73 -30.76 -17.71
C ASP A 377 19.16 -29.32 -17.38
N PHE A 378 18.94 -28.89 -16.14
CA PHE A 378 19.34 -27.57 -15.66
C PHE A 378 19.52 -27.55 -14.14
N VAL A 379 20.34 -26.62 -13.66
CA VAL A 379 20.60 -26.40 -12.23
C VAL A 379 20.10 -25.01 -11.85
N ILE A 380 19.63 -24.88 -10.61
CA ILE A 380 19.17 -23.62 -10.00
C ILE A 380 20.16 -23.26 -8.90
N ASP A 381 20.59 -22.00 -8.84
CA ASP A 381 21.57 -21.52 -7.86
C ASP A 381 20.99 -21.46 -6.45
N ASP A 382 19.74 -20.99 -6.30
CA ASP A 382 19.02 -21.00 -5.02
C ASP A 382 17.50 -21.04 -5.18
N PHE A 383 16.79 -21.37 -4.10
CA PHE A 383 15.33 -21.40 -4.05
C PHE A 383 14.77 -20.50 -2.95
N ALA A 384 13.70 -19.77 -3.27
CA ALA A 384 13.00 -18.91 -2.33
C ALA A 384 11.46 -18.90 -2.56
N ASP A 385 10.72 -18.19 -1.72
CA ASP A 385 9.30 -17.84 -1.95
C ASP A 385 9.28 -16.57 -2.80
N LEU A 386 8.99 -16.71 -4.09
CA LEU A 386 9.13 -15.63 -5.09
C LEU A 386 7.84 -15.34 -5.84
N VAL A 387 6.74 -16.02 -5.52
CA VAL A 387 5.49 -15.90 -6.27
C VAL A 387 4.44 -15.08 -5.53
N GLU A 388 3.64 -14.36 -6.31
CA GLU A 388 2.42 -13.73 -5.82
C GLU A 388 1.41 -14.82 -5.38
N VAL A 389 0.78 -14.61 -4.22
CA VAL A 389 -0.25 -15.53 -3.73
C VAL A 389 -1.54 -15.29 -4.50
N LYS A 390 -2.22 -16.37 -4.87
CA LYS A 390 -3.54 -16.32 -5.52
C LYS A 390 -4.63 -16.87 -4.63
N SER A 391 -5.87 -16.42 -4.86
CA SER A 391 -7.06 -17.02 -4.27
C SER A 391 -7.07 -18.54 -4.47
N GLY A 392 -7.40 -19.29 -3.42
CA GLY A 392 -7.36 -20.75 -3.41
C GLY A 392 -6.04 -21.37 -2.93
N PHE A 393 -4.97 -20.58 -2.80
CA PHE A 393 -3.75 -21.05 -2.11
C PHE A 393 -4.06 -21.39 -0.65
N LYS A 394 -3.26 -22.26 -0.02
CA LYS A 394 -3.51 -22.62 1.39
C LYS A 394 -2.72 -21.72 2.33
N CYS A 395 -3.36 -21.27 3.40
CA CYS A 395 -2.73 -20.49 4.46
C CYS A 395 -1.60 -21.29 5.12
N LYS A 396 -0.40 -20.70 5.26
CA LYS A 396 0.73 -21.37 5.93
C LYS A 396 0.42 -21.73 7.39
N LYS A 397 -0.43 -20.96 8.08
CA LYS A 397 -0.77 -21.15 9.50
C LYS A 397 -1.82 -22.23 9.77
N CYS A 398 -2.80 -22.42 8.88
CA CYS A 398 -3.94 -23.31 9.17
C CYS A 398 -4.43 -24.17 8.00
N ASP A 399 -3.74 -24.14 6.86
CA ASP A 399 -4.03 -24.92 5.65
C ASP A 399 -5.40 -24.68 5.00
N LYS A 400 -6.14 -23.66 5.44
CA LYS A 400 -7.41 -23.25 4.81
C LYS A 400 -7.17 -22.34 3.60
N PRO A 401 -8.12 -22.33 2.64
CA PRO A 401 -7.99 -21.48 1.46
C PRO A 401 -7.85 -20.00 1.83
N LEU A 402 -6.93 -19.33 1.16
CA LEU A 402 -6.75 -17.89 1.15
C LEU A 402 -7.71 -17.28 0.14
N LYS A 403 -8.20 -16.09 0.45
CA LYS A 403 -9.05 -15.27 -0.41
C LYS A 403 -8.35 -13.98 -0.74
N GLU A 404 -8.58 -13.51 -1.95
CA GLU A 404 -8.16 -12.20 -2.39
C GLU A 404 -9.32 -11.22 -2.27
N ILE A 405 -9.09 -10.07 -1.65
CA ILE A 405 -10.06 -8.97 -1.56
C ILE A 405 -9.41 -7.67 -2.04
N LYS A 406 -10.24 -6.76 -2.56
CA LYS A 406 -9.84 -5.37 -2.81
C LYS A 406 -10.14 -4.53 -1.57
N ALA A 407 -9.18 -3.71 -1.17
CA ALA A 407 -9.30 -2.87 0.00
C ALA A 407 -8.64 -1.52 -0.21
N VAL A 408 -9.05 -0.55 0.60
CA VAL A 408 -8.40 0.76 0.70
C VAL A 408 -7.68 0.87 2.04
N GLU A 409 -6.37 1.17 1.98
CA GLU A 409 -5.59 1.53 3.16
C GLU A 409 -6.08 2.86 3.75
N VAL A 410 -6.69 2.82 4.94
CA VAL A 410 -7.19 4.00 5.67
C VAL A 410 -6.22 4.51 6.73
N GLY A 411 -5.23 3.71 7.10
CA GLY A 411 -4.15 4.10 8.00
C GLY A 411 -3.00 3.11 7.99
N ASN A 412 -1.84 3.55 8.46
CA ASN A 412 -0.63 2.74 8.52
C ASN A 412 0.21 3.11 9.75
N ILE A 413 0.90 2.13 10.32
CA ILE A 413 1.71 2.29 11.52
C ILE A 413 3.08 1.61 11.33
N PHE A 414 4.14 2.37 11.57
CA PHE A 414 5.52 1.96 11.31
C PHE A 414 6.38 2.01 12.57
N LYS A 415 7.23 1.00 12.74
CA LYS A 415 8.36 1.03 13.66
C LYS A 415 9.56 1.56 12.90
N LEU A 416 9.90 2.84 13.11
CA LEU A 416 10.98 3.52 12.39
C LEU A 416 12.36 3.20 12.98
N GLY A 417 12.40 2.70 14.23
CA GLY A 417 13.65 2.42 14.92
C GLY A 417 14.48 3.69 15.09
N ALA A 418 15.78 3.59 14.86
CA ALA A 418 16.70 4.73 14.96
C ALA A 418 16.98 5.42 13.61
N LYS A 419 16.16 5.20 12.56
CA LYS A 419 16.43 5.71 11.21
C LYS A 419 16.59 7.24 11.18
N TYR A 420 15.56 7.96 11.61
CA TYR A 420 15.55 9.42 11.59
C TYR A 420 16.34 10.02 12.74
N SER A 421 16.31 9.40 13.93
CA SER A 421 17.09 9.88 15.06
C SER A 421 18.59 9.83 14.79
N ARG A 422 19.08 8.81 14.07
CA ARG A 422 20.46 8.76 13.60
C ARG A 422 20.78 9.89 12.63
N ALA A 423 19.90 10.12 11.64
CA ALA A 423 20.11 11.16 10.62
C ALA A 423 20.18 12.58 11.23
N PHE A 424 19.36 12.86 12.24
CA PHE A 424 19.30 14.16 12.91
C PHE A 424 20.05 14.22 14.25
N ASN A 425 20.83 13.19 14.59
CA ASN A 425 21.58 13.08 15.85
C ASN A 425 20.70 13.30 17.12
N LEU A 426 19.47 12.78 17.11
CA LEU A 426 18.55 12.83 18.23
C LEU A 426 18.90 11.75 19.26
N ASN A 427 19.58 12.17 20.33
CA ASN A 427 20.00 11.32 21.44
C ASN A 427 19.37 11.76 22.76
N PHE A 428 19.40 10.86 23.75
CA PHE A 428 19.07 11.12 25.14
C PHE A 428 20.11 10.51 26.07
N THR A 429 20.27 11.08 27.27
CA THR A 429 21.06 10.47 28.35
C THR A 429 20.22 9.44 29.09
N ASP A 430 20.68 8.18 29.11
CA ASP A 430 20.02 7.07 29.78
C ASP A 430 20.22 7.08 31.32
N LYS A 431 19.66 6.06 31.99
CA LYS A 431 19.73 5.93 33.46
C LYS A 431 21.16 5.77 33.98
N ASP A 432 22.08 5.30 33.15
CA ASP A 432 23.49 5.06 33.47
C ASP A 432 24.39 6.24 33.03
N GLY A 433 23.80 7.34 32.56
CA GLY A 433 24.53 8.51 32.07
C GLY A 433 25.09 8.36 30.65
N LYS A 434 24.70 7.31 29.91
CA LYS A 434 25.18 7.07 28.53
C LYS A 434 24.27 7.73 27.51
N SER A 435 24.87 8.31 26.47
CA SER A 435 24.13 8.83 25.32
C SER A 435 23.63 7.69 24.44
N LYS A 436 22.32 7.66 24.15
CA LYS A 436 21.68 6.67 23.28
C LYS A 436 20.78 7.35 22.26
N LEU A 437 20.67 6.75 21.08
CA LEU A 437 19.73 7.19 20.04
C LEU A 437 18.29 6.94 20.49
N VAL A 438 17.42 7.91 20.21
CA VAL A 438 15.97 7.75 20.43
C VAL A 438 15.40 6.75 19.43
N THR A 439 14.53 5.86 19.91
CA THR A 439 13.77 4.93 19.06
C THR A 439 12.44 5.56 18.66
N MET A 440 12.05 5.48 17.39
CA MET A 440 10.89 6.20 16.85
C MET A 440 9.82 5.27 16.26
N GLY A 441 8.56 5.69 16.39
CA GLY A 441 7.42 5.16 15.63
C GLY A 441 6.67 6.28 14.91
N CYS A 442 5.99 5.95 13.80
CA CYS A 442 5.07 6.89 13.15
C CYS A 442 3.74 6.21 12.75
N TYR A 443 2.67 7.00 12.74
CA TYR A 443 1.30 6.50 12.65
C TYR A 443 0.44 7.46 11.82
N GLY A 444 0.00 7.04 10.64
CA GLY A 444 -0.83 7.80 9.69
C GLY A 444 -2.29 7.35 9.64
N ILE A 445 -3.24 8.29 9.50
CA ILE A 445 -4.65 8.06 9.12
C ILE A 445 -5.00 9.12 8.08
N GLY A 446 -5.45 8.74 6.89
CA GLY A 446 -5.91 9.69 5.88
C GLY A 446 -7.31 10.21 6.24
N THR A 447 -7.45 11.44 6.75
CA THR A 447 -8.75 11.96 7.24
C THR A 447 -9.76 12.17 6.11
N THR A 448 -9.29 12.73 4.99
CA THR A 448 -10.10 12.92 3.78
C THR A 448 -10.38 11.60 3.06
N ARG A 449 -9.38 10.71 3.01
CA ARG A 449 -9.56 9.32 2.53
C ARG A 449 -10.60 8.56 3.35
N LEU A 450 -10.62 8.75 4.68
CA LEU A 450 -11.59 8.11 5.56
C LEU A 450 -13.02 8.59 5.25
N LEU A 451 -13.21 9.88 4.96
CA LEU A 451 -14.49 10.42 4.48
C LEU A 451 -14.96 9.69 3.22
N GLY A 452 -14.07 9.56 2.21
CA GLY A 452 -14.38 8.81 0.99
C GLY A 452 -14.68 7.33 1.24
N THR A 453 -13.90 6.71 2.13
CA THR A 453 -14.03 5.28 2.47
C THR A 453 -15.35 4.97 3.16
N ILE A 454 -15.86 5.85 4.03
CA ILE A 454 -17.19 5.70 4.63
C ILE A 454 -18.25 5.63 3.55
N VAL A 455 -18.17 6.48 2.53
CA VAL A 455 -19.12 6.46 1.42
C VAL A 455 -18.98 5.21 0.57
N GLU A 456 -17.76 4.74 0.28
CA GLU A 456 -17.55 3.47 -0.42
C GLU A 456 -18.12 2.27 0.33
N ALA A 457 -18.01 2.26 1.66
CA ALA A 457 -18.46 1.14 2.48
C ALA A 457 -19.97 1.21 2.82
N LYS A 458 -20.58 2.39 2.73
CA LYS A 458 -21.94 2.65 3.24
C LYS A 458 -22.76 3.50 2.26
N TYR A 459 -23.28 2.85 1.23
CA TYR A 459 -24.24 3.45 0.31
C TYR A 459 -25.27 2.42 -0.14
N ASP A 460 -26.40 2.89 -0.67
CA ASP A 460 -27.38 2.07 -1.37
C ASP A 460 -27.76 2.72 -2.71
N LYS A 461 -28.86 2.23 -3.31
CA LYS A 461 -29.39 2.78 -4.57
C LYS A 461 -29.91 4.23 -4.46
N ASN A 462 -30.17 4.71 -3.24
CA ASN A 462 -30.77 6.03 -2.97
C ASN A 462 -29.73 7.07 -2.51
N GLY A 463 -28.56 6.64 -2.02
CA GLY A 463 -27.46 7.55 -1.73
C GLY A 463 -26.55 7.09 -0.60
N ILE A 464 -25.96 8.06 0.10
CA ILE A 464 -24.98 7.85 1.16
C ILE A 464 -25.68 7.45 2.46
N ILE A 465 -25.16 6.44 3.15
CA ILE A 465 -25.63 6.02 4.47
C ILE A 465 -24.57 6.40 5.51
N TRP A 466 -24.68 7.60 6.07
CA TRP A 466 -23.71 8.06 7.07
C TRP A 466 -23.88 7.29 8.40
N PRO A 467 -22.78 6.79 9.00
CA PRO A 467 -22.78 6.36 10.39
C PRO A 467 -23.14 7.53 11.31
N GLU A 468 -23.92 7.25 12.37
CA GLU A 468 -24.49 8.26 13.26
C GLU A 468 -23.46 9.26 13.79
N ASN A 469 -22.30 8.76 14.22
CA ASN A 469 -21.22 9.55 14.81
C ASN A 469 -20.62 10.59 13.85
N VAL A 470 -20.74 10.40 12.53
CA VAL A 470 -20.12 11.27 11.52
C VAL A 470 -21.13 11.96 10.61
N ALA A 471 -22.42 11.59 10.67
CA ALA A 471 -23.48 12.21 9.86
C ALA A 471 -23.47 13.74 10.01
N PRO A 472 -23.62 14.54 8.93
CA PRO A 472 -23.50 16.00 9.01
C PRO A 472 -24.58 16.63 9.91
N PHE A 473 -25.76 16.01 9.97
CA PHE A 473 -26.86 16.32 10.88
C PHE A 473 -27.54 15.01 11.30
N THR A 474 -28.12 14.98 12.51
CA THR A 474 -28.84 13.80 13.03
C THR A 474 -30.26 13.72 12.49
N VAL A 475 -30.89 14.87 12.19
CA VAL A 475 -32.27 14.97 11.72
C VAL A 475 -32.34 15.90 10.51
N HIS A 476 -33.10 15.49 9.49
CA HIS A 476 -33.45 16.31 8.33
C HIS A 476 -34.95 16.62 8.37
N LEU A 477 -35.30 17.79 8.90
CA LEU A 477 -36.70 18.24 8.96
C LEU A 477 -37.14 18.77 7.60
N VAL A 478 -38.19 18.16 7.03
CA VAL A 478 -38.74 18.51 5.71
C VAL A 478 -40.21 18.90 5.87
N SER A 479 -40.54 20.16 5.56
CA SER A 479 -41.93 20.60 5.42
C SER A 479 -42.43 20.25 4.02
N LEU A 480 -43.54 19.51 3.93
CA LEU A 480 -44.17 19.16 2.65
C LEU A 480 -45.24 20.19 2.28
N GLY A 481 -45.19 20.68 1.05
CA GLY A 481 -46.15 21.67 0.54
C GLY A 481 -45.87 23.10 0.99
N LYS A 482 -46.81 24.01 0.69
CA LYS A 482 -46.71 25.45 0.96
C LYS A 482 -47.73 25.94 1.99
N ASP A 483 -48.40 25.04 2.71
CA ASP A 483 -49.37 25.41 3.73
C ASP A 483 -48.66 26.23 4.84
N PRO A 484 -49.05 27.51 5.06
CA PRO A 484 -48.43 28.35 6.06
C PRO A 484 -48.47 27.75 7.47
N LYS A 485 -49.49 26.94 7.81
CA LYS A 485 -49.55 26.26 9.11
C LYS A 485 -48.47 25.20 9.24
N ALA A 486 -48.30 24.34 8.22
CA ALA A 486 -47.26 23.32 8.21
C ALA A 486 -45.85 23.93 8.26
N VAL A 487 -45.61 25.01 7.49
CA VAL A 487 -44.32 25.72 7.52
C VAL A 487 -44.05 26.33 8.89
N LYS A 488 -45.06 26.94 9.53
CA LYS A 488 -44.94 27.53 10.86
C LYS A 488 -44.61 26.48 11.93
N GLU A 489 -45.28 25.32 11.91
CA GLU A 489 -44.97 24.24 12.85
C GLU A 489 -43.58 23.63 12.60
N ALA A 490 -43.16 23.50 11.34
CA ALA A 490 -41.81 23.05 11.02
C ALA A 490 -40.73 24.04 11.50
N ASP A 491 -40.94 25.35 11.30
CA ASP A 491 -40.02 26.37 11.81
C ASP A 491 -39.97 26.37 13.35
N LYS A 492 -41.11 26.14 14.01
CA LYS A 492 -41.20 26.04 15.47
C LYS A 492 -40.53 24.78 16.04
N LEU A 493 -40.48 23.69 15.27
CA LEU A 493 -39.74 22.48 15.63
C LEU A 493 -38.23 22.61 15.36
N TYR A 494 -37.85 23.49 14.42
CA TYR A 494 -36.46 23.77 14.08
C TYR A 494 -35.76 24.68 15.09
N GLU A 495 -36.50 25.67 15.61
CA GLU A 495 -36.08 26.56 16.72
C GLU A 495 -36.02 25.80 18.05
#